data_AF-A0A4U1A4A3-F1
#
_entry.id   AF-A0A4U1A4A3-F1
#
_cell.length_a   1.000
_cell.length_b   1.000
_cell.length_c   1.000
_cell.angle_alpha   90.00
_cell.angle_beta   90.00
_cell.angle_gamma   90.00
#
_symmetry.space_group_name_H-M   'P 1'
#
loop_
_entity.id
_entity.type
_entity.pdbx_description
1 polymer ?
#
loop_
_entity_poly.entity_id
_entity_poly.type
_entity_poly.pdbx_seq_one_letter_code
_entity_poly.pdbx_strand_id
1 'polypeptide(L)'
;MAAIVYQKNKKTGVTYAYESISFWDKEKQHSRAKRKCIGRVDPETQKIVPTRKRKAPEVAAKAKPGPVPITRQARSFYGATYLFDQLGEEVGVTEDLKSCFP
;
A
#
# COMPACT_ATOMS: atom_id res chain seq x y z
N MET A 1 24.58 18.10 4.25
CA MET A 1 25.01 18.35 5.64
C MET A 1 23.78 18.28 6.53
N ALA A 2 23.83 17.52 7.63
CA ALA A 2 22.72 17.47 8.60
C ALA A 2 22.99 18.48 9.73
N ALA A 3 21.97 19.24 10.12
CA ALA A 3 22.04 20.21 11.21
C ALA A 3 20.99 19.88 12.28
N ILE A 4 21.33 20.08 13.55
CA ILE A 4 20.36 19.90 14.66
C ILE A 4 19.66 21.24 14.91
N VAL A 5 18.33 21.23 14.82
CA VAL A 5 17.48 22.42 15.00
C VAL A 5 16.58 22.21 16.21
N TYR A 6 16.57 23.18 17.11
CA TYR A 6 15.70 23.19 18.28
C TYR A 6 14.45 24.02 17.99
N GLN A 7 13.28 23.43 18.22
CA GLN A 7 11.99 24.10 18.01
C GLN A 7 11.16 24.03 19.28
N LYS A 8 10.86 25.20 19.85
CA LYS A 8 9.98 25.34 21.01
C LYS A 8 8.52 25.42 20.56
N ASN A 9 7.68 24.51 21.04
CA ASN A 9 6.24 24.59 20.84
C ASN A 9 5.67 25.66 21.78
N LYS A 10 5.15 26.76 21.22
CA LYS A 10 4.62 27.90 22.02
C LYS A 10 3.40 27.51 22.86
N LYS A 11 2.62 26.50 22.44
CA LYS A 11 1.40 26.08 23.15
C LYS A 11 1.69 25.23 24.38
N THR A 12 2.69 24.34 24.29
CA THR A 12 3.02 23.39 25.37
C THR A 12 4.30 23.73 26.12
N GLY A 13 5.06 24.73 25.66
CA GLY A 13 6.36 25.11 26.22
C GLY A 13 7.49 24.11 25.94
N VAL A 14 7.19 22.95 25.33
CA VAL A 14 8.15 21.86 25.12
C VAL A 14 9.09 22.17 23.95
N THR A 15 10.40 22.00 24.18
CA THR A 15 11.43 22.09 23.14
C THR A 15 11.70 20.72 22.53
N TYR A 16 11.69 20.64 21.21
CA TYR A 16 12.00 19.43 20.45
C TYR A 16 13.27 19.62 19.64
N ALA A 17 14.08 18.57 19.53
CA ALA A 17 15.27 18.52 18.70
C ALA A 17 14.96 17.79 17.39
N TYR A 18 15.31 18.42 16.27
CA TYR A 18 15.13 17.89 14.92
C TYR A 18 16.46 17.77 14.19
N GLU A 19 16.66 16.64 13.54
CA GLU A 19 17.70 16.48 12.51
C GLU A 19 17.16 17.07 11.19
N SER A 20 17.79 18.12 10.70
CA SER A 20 17.40 18.83 9.47
C SER A 20 18.39 18.53 8.35
N ILE A 21 17.91 17.90 7.29
CA ILE A 21 18.69 17.59 6.09
C ILE A 21 18.19 18.50 4.97
N SER A 22 19.06 19.40 4.49
CA SER A 22 18.78 20.24 3.32
C SER A 22 19.02 19.46 2.03
N PHE A 23 18.12 19.63 1.07
CA PHE A 23 18.22 19.08 -0.28
C PHE A 23 17.73 20.11 -1.30
N TRP A 24 18.25 20.04 -2.51
CA TRP A 24 17.76 20.84 -3.64
C TRP A 24 16.55 20.14 -4.25
N ASP A 25 15.41 20.82 -4.25
CA ASP A 25 14.19 20.32 -4.90
C ASP A 25 14.21 20.75 -6.37
N LYS A 26 14.40 19.79 -7.28
CA LYS A 26 14.55 20.05 -8.72
C LYS A 26 13.25 20.51 -9.38
N GLU A 27 12.09 20.05 -8.88
CA GLU A 27 10.78 20.42 -9.43
C GLU A 27 10.46 21.87 -9.10
N LYS A 28 10.70 22.27 -7.85
CA LYS A 28 10.39 23.61 -7.34
C LYS A 28 11.54 24.59 -7.44
N GLN A 29 12.71 24.14 -7.91
CA GLN A 29 13.93 24.93 -8.11
C GLN A 29 14.34 25.74 -6.88
N HIS A 30 14.19 25.17 -5.68
CA HIS A 30 14.60 25.83 -4.44
C HIS A 30 15.16 24.86 -3.40
N SER A 31 15.91 25.39 -2.44
CA SER A 31 16.41 24.60 -1.32
C SER A 31 15.26 24.27 -0.36
N ARG A 32 15.14 23.00 0.01
CA ARG A 32 14.15 22.51 0.96
C ARG A 32 14.83 21.69 2.05
N ALA A 33 14.18 21.57 3.19
CA ALA A 33 14.70 20.81 4.32
C ALA A 33 13.68 19.74 4.75
N LYS A 34 14.15 18.51 4.90
CA LYS A 34 13.42 17.43 5.58
C LYS A 34 13.87 17.39 7.04
N ARG A 35 12.91 17.42 7.97
CA ARG A 35 13.18 17.39 9.42
C ARG A 35 12.70 16.07 10.02
N LYS A 36 13.56 15.40 10.77
CA LYS A 36 13.24 14.20 11.54
C LYS A 36 13.32 14.52 13.03
N CYS A 37 12.26 14.25 13.78
CA CYS A 37 12.25 14.47 15.23
C CYS A 37 13.17 13.44 15.89
N ILE A 38 14.21 13.90 16.59
CA ILE A 38 15.14 13.07 17.36
C ILE A 38 14.52 12.81 18.74
N GLY A 39 13.91 13.84 19.34
CA GLY A 39 13.33 13.73 20.67
C GLY A 39 12.94 15.07 21.30
N ARG A 40 12.50 14.99 22.55
CA ARG A 40 12.23 16.14 23.41
C ARG A 40 13.53 16.56 24.10
N VAL A 41 13.74 17.85 24.27
CA VAL A 41 14.86 18.40 25.06
C VAL A 41 14.36 18.63 26.48
N ASP A 42 15.07 18.07 27.46
CA ASP A 42 14.82 18.36 28.86
C ASP A 42 15.40 19.74 29.21
N PRO A 43 14.61 20.65 29.81
CA PRO A 43 15.05 22.02 30.07
C PRO A 43 16.15 22.13 31.13
N GLU A 44 16.29 21.15 32.02
CA GLU A 44 17.29 21.18 33.11
C GLU A 44 18.62 20.54 32.72
N THR A 45 18.59 19.48 31.91
CA THR A 45 19.80 18.72 31.55
C THR A 45 20.31 19.04 30.15
N GLN A 46 19.53 19.76 29.34
CA GLN A 46 19.78 20.02 27.91
C GLN A 46 19.98 18.73 27.09
N LYS A 47 19.67 17.56 27.66
CA LYS A 47 19.81 16.26 27.00
C LYS A 47 18.60 16.03 26.10
N ILE A 48 18.85 15.42 24.95
CA ILE A 48 17.81 15.04 23.99
C ILE A 48 17.29 13.67 24.42
N VAL A 49 16.10 13.63 25.01
CA VAL A 49 15.39 12.40 25.36
C VAL A 49 14.63 11.92 24.12
N PRO A 50 14.95 10.74 23.57
CA PRO A 50 14.27 10.22 22.39
C PRO A 50 12.80 9.94 22.70
N THR A 51 11.91 10.67 22.03
CA THR A 51 10.47 10.46 22.14
C THR A 51 10.14 9.12 21.49
N ARG A 52 9.73 8.14 22.31
CA ARG A 52 9.22 6.79 21.98
C ARG A 52 9.65 6.25 20.61
N LYS A 53 10.52 5.22 20.61
CA LYS A 53 10.84 4.43 19.42
C LYS A 53 9.56 4.18 18.62
N ARG A 54 9.39 4.86 17.47
CA ARG A 54 8.40 4.44 16.47
C ARG A 54 8.81 3.00 16.19
N LYS A 55 7.98 2.03 16.60
CA LYS A 55 8.24 0.62 16.27
C LYS A 55 8.67 0.63 14.80
N ALA A 56 9.87 0.15 14.51
CA ALA A 56 10.21 -0.15 13.13
C ALA A 56 9.02 -0.94 12.59
N PRO A 57 8.53 -0.68 11.37
CA PRO A 57 7.54 -1.56 10.79
C PRO A 57 8.16 -2.95 10.93
N GLU A 58 7.57 -3.79 11.80
CA GLU A 58 8.02 -5.15 12.00
C GLU A 58 8.11 -5.71 10.58
N VAL A 59 9.33 -6.07 10.17
CA VAL A 59 9.64 -6.57 8.82
C VAL A 59 8.49 -7.47 8.45
N ALA A 60 7.69 -6.99 7.48
CA ALA A 60 6.31 -7.41 7.26
C ALA A 60 6.13 -8.86 7.69
N ALA A 61 5.56 -9.06 8.88
CA ALA A 61 5.34 -10.39 9.42
C ALA A 61 4.71 -11.18 8.28
N LYS A 62 5.42 -12.23 7.82
CA LYS A 62 5.10 -12.98 6.58
C LYS A 62 3.59 -13.05 6.47
N ALA A 63 3.04 -12.35 5.48
CA ALA A 63 1.60 -12.23 5.32
C ALA A 63 1.03 -13.63 5.48
N LYS A 64 0.18 -13.83 6.50
CA LYS A 64 -0.47 -15.13 6.70
C LYS A 64 -1.06 -15.51 5.34
N PRO A 65 -0.84 -16.75 4.86
CA PRO A 65 -1.38 -17.15 3.56
C PRO A 65 -2.86 -16.78 3.58
N GLY A 66 -3.27 -15.98 2.58
CA GLY A 66 -4.65 -15.54 2.47
C GLY A 66 -5.59 -16.74 2.39
N PRO A 67 -6.91 -16.51 2.49
CA PRO A 67 -7.89 -17.57 2.31
C PRO A 67 -7.56 -18.38 1.05
N VAL A 68 -7.57 -19.71 1.15
CA VAL A 68 -7.25 -20.61 0.03
C VAL A 68 -8.12 -20.22 -1.17
N PRO A 69 -7.54 -19.95 -2.34
CA PRO A 69 -8.31 -19.53 -3.50
C PRO A 69 -9.34 -20.60 -3.86
N ILE A 70 -10.59 -20.18 -4.03
CA ILE A 70 -11.67 -21.07 -4.49
C ILE A 70 -11.37 -21.44 -5.94
N THR A 71 -10.85 -22.64 -6.15
CA THR A 71 -10.45 -23.14 -7.48
C THR A 71 -11.61 -23.62 -8.32
N ARG A 72 -12.77 -23.90 -7.71
CA ARG A 72 -13.97 -24.38 -8.40
C ARG A 72 -15.22 -23.78 -7.79
N GLN A 73 -16.08 -23.25 -8.64
CA GLN A 73 -17.42 -22.81 -8.23
C GLN A 73 -18.28 -24.06 -8.02
N ALA A 74 -18.94 -24.16 -6.87
CA ALA A 74 -19.78 -25.32 -6.52
C ALA A 74 -21.08 -25.42 -7.35
N ARG A 75 -21.44 -24.35 -8.07
CA ARG A 75 -22.67 -24.28 -8.86
C ARG A 75 -22.36 -23.74 -10.24
N SER A 76 -22.52 -24.57 -11.25
CA SER A 76 -22.54 -24.18 -12.65
C SER A 76 -23.98 -23.84 -13.04
N PHE A 77 -24.21 -22.64 -13.56
CA PHE A 77 -25.49 -22.20 -14.08
C PHE A 77 -25.52 -22.48 -15.58
N TYR A 78 -26.34 -23.44 -15.98
CA TYR A 78 -26.62 -23.73 -17.38
C TYR A 78 -27.96 -23.07 -17.72
N GLY A 79 -27.91 -22.01 -18.52
CA GLY A 79 -29.10 -21.32 -18.99
C GLY A 79 -29.84 -22.12 -20.07
N ALA A 80 -30.96 -21.60 -20.55
CA ALA A 80 -31.76 -22.24 -21.61
C ALA A 80 -30.94 -22.53 -22.89
N THR A 81 -29.89 -21.74 -23.15
CA THR A 81 -28.99 -21.94 -24.29
C THR A 81 -28.20 -23.24 -24.20
N TYR A 82 -27.84 -23.70 -23.00
CA TYR A 82 -27.06 -24.93 -22.84
C TYR A 82 -27.80 -26.18 -23.34
N LEU A 83 -29.12 -26.21 -23.14
CA LEU A 83 -29.96 -27.29 -23.66
C LEU A 83 -30.03 -27.26 -25.19
N PHE A 84 -30.12 -26.07 -25.78
CA PHE A 84 -30.08 -25.92 -27.24
C PHE A 84 -28.70 -26.26 -27.82
N ASP A 85 -27.62 -25.93 -27.13
CA ASP A 85 -26.26 -26.30 -27.52
C ASP A 85 -26.11 -27.83 -27.53
N GLN A 86 -26.54 -28.53 -26.48
CA GLN A 86 -26.50 -30.00 -26.43
C GLN A 86 -27.37 -30.64 -27.52
N LEU A 87 -28.58 -30.14 -27.74
CA LEU A 87 -29.44 -30.64 -28.83
C LEU A 87 -28.85 -30.37 -30.22
N GLY A 88 -28.20 -29.22 -30.40
CA GLY A 88 -27.53 -28.87 -31.65
C GLY A 88 -26.30 -29.74 -31.92
N GLU A 89 -25.61 -30.20 -30.88
CA GLU A 89 -24.55 -31.21 -30.97
C GLU A 89 -25.12 -32.61 -31.24
N GLU A 90 -26.14 -33.05 -30.51
CA GLU A 90 -26.74 -34.39 -30.66
C GLU A 90 -27.43 -34.60 -32.01
N VAL A 91 -28.13 -33.57 -32.52
CA VAL A 91 -28.84 -33.65 -33.81
C VAL A 91 -27.90 -33.32 -34.98
N GLY A 92 -26.68 -32.84 -34.72
CA GLY A 92 -25.69 -32.51 -35.76
C GLY A 92 -25.95 -31.19 -36.49
N VAL A 93 -27.00 -30.44 -36.12
CA VAL A 93 -27.38 -29.15 -36.73
C VAL A 93 -26.23 -28.14 -36.68
N THR A 94 -25.39 -28.21 -35.63
CA THR A 94 -24.23 -27.32 -35.49
C THR A 94 -23.17 -27.53 -36.58
N GLU A 95 -22.99 -28.76 -37.06
CA GLU A 95 -22.07 -29.08 -38.16
C GLU A 95 -22.67 -28.67 -39.50
N ASP A 96 -23.95 -28.97 -39.71
CA ASP A 96 -24.69 -28.60 -40.92
C ASP A 96 -24.70 -27.08 -41.12
N LEU A 97 -24.98 -26.31 -40.07
CA LEU A 97 -24.95 -24.85 -40.13
C LEU A 97 -23.55 -24.30 -40.47
N LYS A 98 -22.49 -24.86 -39.88
CA LYS A 98 -21.10 -24.48 -40.22
C LYS A 98 -20.74 -24.79 -41.66
N SER A 99 -21.30 -25.86 -42.23
CA SER A 99 -21.08 -26.25 -43.63
C SER A 99 -21.85 -25.37 -44.61
N CYS A 100 -23.08 -24.96 -44.24
CA CYS A 100 -23.95 -24.13 -45.09
C CYS A 100 -23.53 -22.66 -45.08
N PHE A 101 -22.96 -22.19 -43.97
CA PHE A 101 -22.53 -20.81 -43.76
C PHE A 101 -21.05 -20.75 -43.34
N PRO A 102 -20.10 -20.90 -44.29
CA PRO A 102 -18.67 -20.75 -44.02
C PRO A 102 -18.27 -19.30 -43.67
#